data_AF-A0A1Z5SMI4-F1
#
_entry.id   AF-A0A1Z5SMI4-F1
#
_cell.length_a   1.000
_cell.length_b   1.000
_cell.length_c   1.000
_cell.angle_alpha   90.00
_cell.angle_beta   90.00
_cell.angle_gamma   90.00
#
_symmetry.space_group_name_H-M   'P 1'
#
loop_
_entity.id
_entity.type
_entity.pdbx_description
1 polymer ?
#
loop_
_entity_poly.entity_id
_entity_poly.type
_entity_poly.pdbx_seq_one_letter_code
_entity_poly.pdbx_strand_id
1 'polypeptide(L)'
;MLPLADASVLGANPKFAALYRDLSSNKLNTDGTSKLDAKALKEREALQKDIQTAQVESAKRQIVHSGLSNLIYRGDELPEELQDLVGITAASLAGDIGDEDKDIIASELERFHEYTPRIAEAISKNTQKDATALASLLSPNNAPCVEDLADTIQKVQETLATSTSRLSELRISLAQEIPALHELYREIIETSIRILEQTIHGSVARGIKAKADYLAVVAEGMSKKLGLQHGQLMQQIYTPEIQQILRNKQEDLDAESLSLKRKVREMDEKLAAYRQERGMKQMVGEYAELLRETERVEREIDRLETGGK
;
A
#
# COMPACT_ATOMS: atom_id res chain seq x y z
N MET A 1 -30.77 19.12 16.03
CA MET A 1 -30.15 18.49 17.22
C MET A 1 -29.21 19.48 17.88
N LEU A 2 -29.44 19.82 19.16
CA LEU A 2 -28.44 20.58 19.92
C LEU A 2 -27.26 19.63 20.21
N PRO A 3 -26.01 20.03 19.93
CA PRO A 3 -24.85 19.20 20.22
C PRO A 3 -24.77 18.93 21.72
N LEU A 4 -24.36 17.70 22.08
CA LEU A 4 -24.14 17.30 23.47
C LEU A 4 -23.11 18.25 24.10
N ALA A 5 -23.55 19.06 25.05
CA ALA A 5 -22.67 19.99 25.75
C ALA A 5 -21.71 19.23 26.69
N ASP A 6 -20.44 19.61 26.65
CA ASP A 6 -19.41 19.02 27.52
C ASP A 6 -19.76 19.18 29.01
N ALA A 7 -19.57 18.10 29.76
CA ALA A 7 -19.87 18.06 31.20
C ALA A 7 -19.07 19.10 32.00
N SER A 8 -17.87 19.48 31.54
CA SER A 8 -17.04 20.53 32.13
C SER A 8 -17.64 21.92 31.96
N VAL A 9 -18.23 22.22 30.80
CA VAL A 9 -18.87 23.50 30.47
C VAL A 9 -20.20 23.67 31.20
N LEU A 10 -20.97 22.59 31.31
CA LEU A 10 -22.21 22.54 32.09
C LEU A 10 -21.95 22.72 33.60
N GLY A 11 -20.84 22.16 34.11
CA GLY A 11 -20.41 22.35 35.50
C GLY A 11 -19.91 23.78 35.79
N ALA A 12 -19.20 24.40 34.85
CA ALA A 12 -18.68 25.76 34.99
C ALA A 12 -19.78 26.85 34.92
N ASN A 13 -20.87 26.60 34.20
CA ASN A 13 -21.94 27.58 33.97
C ASN A 13 -23.33 27.04 34.36
N PRO A 14 -23.75 27.14 35.63
CA PRO A 14 -25.01 26.56 36.11
C PRO A 14 -26.26 27.17 35.47
N LYS A 15 -26.23 28.47 35.11
CA LYS A 15 -27.32 29.13 34.38
C LYS A 15 -27.48 28.56 32.97
N PHE A 16 -26.37 28.27 32.29
CA PHE A 16 -26.38 27.64 30.98
C PHE A 16 -26.87 26.19 31.05
N ALA A 17 -26.48 25.44 32.09
CA ALA A 17 -26.99 24.09 32.31
C ALA A 17 -28.50 24.05 32.53
N ALA A 18 -29.06 25.01 33.28
CA ALA A 18 -30.50 25.13 33.48
C ALA A 18 -31.23 25.44 32.14
N LEU A 19 -30.70 26.37 31.35
CA LEU A 19 -31.24 26.71 30.03
C LEU A 19 -31.14 25.53 29.05
N TYR A 20 -29.99 24.86 28.97
CA TYR A 20 -29.79 23.70 28.11
C TYR A 20 -30.76 22.57 28.44
N ARG A 21 -30.98 22.33 29.75
CA ARG A 21 -31.98 21.37 30.23
C ARG A 21 -33.39 21.77 29.81
N ASP A 22 -33.81 23.01 30.07
CA ASP A 22 -35.16 23.50 29.72
C ASP A 22 -35.42 23.47 28.20
N LEU A 23 -34.42 23.84 27.40
CA LEU A 23 -34.48 23.74 25.95
C LEU A 23 -34.62 22.28 25.49
N SER A 24 -33.81 21.36 26.04
CA SER A 24 -33.85 19.94 25.69
C SER A 24 -35.10 19.19 26.18
N SER A 25 -35.69 19.60 27.31
CA SER A 25 -36.79 18.87 27.95
C SER A 25 -38.15 19.46 27.65
N ASN A 26 -38.29 20.78 27.69
CA ASN A 26 -39.60 21.44 27.69
C ASN A 26 -39.89 22.15 26.37
N LYS A 27 -38.88 22.73 25.71
CA LYS A 27 -39.11 23.61 24.55
C LYS A 27 -38.84 22.94 23.20
N LEU A 28 -37.93 21.98 23.11
CA LEU A 28 -37.55 21.34 21.85
C LEU A 28 -37.81 19.83 21.90
N ASN A 29 -38.18 19.27 20.75
CA ASN A 29 -38.15 17.85 20.47
C ASN A 29 -36.69 17.40 20.27
N THR A 30 -36.45 16.08 20.29
CA THR A 30 -35.15 15.47 20.01
C THR A 30 -34.52 15.98 18.72
N ASP A 31 -35.35 16.27 17.73
CA ASP A 31 -34.92 16.65 16.39
C ASP A 31 -34.53 18.14 16.31
N GLY A 32 -34.85 18.93 17.35
CA GLY A 32 -34.58 20.37 17.45
C GLY A 32 -35.74 21.27 17.04
N THR A 33 -36.92 20.70 16.75
CA THR A 33 -38.16 21.46 16.50
C THR A 33 -38.83 21.87 17.80
N SER A 34 -39.54 22.99 17.82
CA SER A 34 -40.26 23.43 19.03
C SER A 34 -41.42 22.49 19.38
N LYS A 35 -41.57 22.19 20.66
CA LYS A 35 -42.76 21.51 21.21
C LYS A 35 -43.95 22.46 21.10
N LEU A 36 -44.87 22.15 20.20
CA LEU A 36 -46.11 22.90 19.98
C LEU A 36 -47.21 22.38 20.92
N ASP A 37 -48.01 23.30 21.45
CA ASP A 37 -49.23 22.96 22.20
C ASP A 37 -50.22 22.21 21.30
N ALA A 38 -51.05 21.33 21.89
CA ALA A 38 -52.01 20.52 21.14
C ALA A 38 -52.98 21.36 20.27
N LYS A 39 -53.30 22.59 20.69
CA LYS A 39 -54.10 23.53 19.90
C LYS A 39 -53.34 24.09 18.69
N ALA A 40 -52.11 24.53 18.90
CA ALA A 40 -51.24 25.06 17.83
C ALA A 40 -50.87 23.96 16.82
N LEU A 41 -50.75 22.71 17.27
CA LEU A 41 -50.52 21.56 16.39
C LEU A 41 -51.72 21.30 15.46
N LYS A 42 -52.95 21.38 15.99
CA LYS A 42 -54.18 21.28 15.16
C LYS A 42 -54.32 22.42 14.16
N GLU A 43 -54.01 23.66 14.56
CA GLU A 43 -54.02 24.81 13.65
C GLU A 43 -52.98 24.64 12.53
N ARG A 44 -51.79 24.13 12.86
CA ARG A 44 -50.76 23.80 11.87
C ARG A 44 -51.19 22.70 10.90
N GLU A 45 -51.84 21.64 11.39
CA GLU A 45 -52.37 20.57 10.54
C GLU A 45 -53.46 21.07 9.60
N ALA A 46 -54.36 21.95 10.08
CA ALA A 46 -55.37 22.57 9.25
C ALA A 46 -54.74 23.44 8.15
N LEU A 47 -53.81 24.32 8.52
CA LEU A 47 -53.09 25.17 7.58
C LEU A 47 -52.28 24.34 6.57
N GLN A 48 -51.68 23.23 7.00
CA GLN A 48 -50.97 22.32 6.11
C GLN A 48 -51.90 21.69 5.07
N LYS A 49 -53.14 21.33 5.44
CA LYS A 49 -54.14 20.85 4.48
C LYS A 49 -54.53 21.95 3.49
N ASP A 50 -54.74 23.18 3.95
CA ASP A 50 -55.07 24.32 3.08
C ASP A 50 -53.94 24.66 2.12
N ILE A 51 -52.68 24.56 2.58
CA ILE A 51 -51.52 24.71 1.70
C ILE A 51 -51.48 23.59 0.66
N GLN A 52 -51.73 22.34 1.06
CA GLN A 52 -51.74 21.21 0.12
C GLN A 52 -52.81 21.38 -0.94
N THR A 53 -54.03 21.81 -0.59
CA THR A 53 -55.10 22.04 -1.55
C THR A 53 -54.73 23.18 -2.50
N ALA A 54 -54.25 24.31 -1.98
CA ALA A 54 -53.80 25.44 -2.81
C ALA A 54 -52.63 25.08 -3.73
N GLN A 55 -51.68 24.25 -3.26
CA GLN A 55 -50.57 23.76 -4.07
C GLN A 55 -51.03 22.84 -5.19
N VAL A 56 -51.96 21.91 -4.90
CA VAL A 56 -52.54 21.01 -5.91
C VAL A 56 -53.30 21.81 -6.96
N GLU A 57 -54.08 22.81 -6.55
CA GLU A 57 -54.79 23.70 -7.49
C GLU A 57 -53.83 24.50 -8.35
N SER A 58 -52.79 25.08 -7.76
CA SER A 58 -51.76 25.82 -8.49
C SER A 58 -51.03 24.92 -9.49
N ALA A 59 -50.63 23.72 -9.08
CA ALA A 59 -49.97 22.74 -9.93
C ALA A 59 -50.87 22.31 -11.11
N LYS A 60 -52.16 22.06 -10.87
CA LYS A 60 -53.13 21.76 -11.92
C LYS A 60 -53.21 22.88 -12.95
N ARG A 61 -53.32 24.14 -12.50
CA ARG A 61 -53.35 25.30 -13.39
C ARG A 61 -52.05 25.43 -14.19
N GLN A 62 -50.90 25.22 -13.57
CA GLN A 62 -49.60 25.27 -14.24
C GLN A 62 -49.44 24.16 -15.29
N ILE A 63 -49.90 22.94 -15.01
CA ILE A 63 -49.87 21.84 -15.99
C ILE A 63 -50.75 22.17 -17.19
N VAL A 64 -51.96 22.69 -16.98
CA VAL A 64 -52.84 23.10 -18.08
C VAL A 64 -52.21 24.24 -18.88
N HIS A 65 -51.72 25.28 -18.20
CA HIS A 65 -51.09 26.43 -18.84
C HIS A 65 -49.87 26.03 -19.68
N SER A 66 -48.93 25.27 -19.09
CA SER A 66 -47.75 24.77 -19.80
C SER A 66 -48.10 23.78 -20.92
N GLY A 67 -49.15 22.97 -20.72
CA GLY A 67 -49.71 22.10 -21.76
C GLY A 67 -50.21 22.89 -22.95
N LEU A 68 -51.02 23.94 -22.72
CA LEU A 68 -51.53 24.82 -23.76
C LEU A 68 -50.39 25.56 -24.48
N SER A 69 -49.42 26.10 -23.76
CA SER A 69 -48.29 26.80 -24.39
C SER A 69 -47.43 25.86 -25.24
N ASN A 70 -47.23 24.62 -24.80
CA ASN A 70 -46.46 23.62 -25.55
C ASN A 70 -47.20 23.14 -26.82
N LEU A 71 -48.52 23.12 -26.81
CA LEU A 71 -49.33 22.73 -27.96
C LEU A 71 -49.21 23.71 -29.13
N ILE A 72 -48.96 25.00 -28.86
CA ILE A 72 -48.74 26.03 -29.89
C ILE A 72 -47.55 25.66 -30.78
N TYR A 73 -46.50 25.06 -30.22
CA TYR A 73 -45.26 24.76 -30.94
C TYR A 73 -45.22 23.35 -31.55
N ARG A 74 -46.22 22.50 -31.27
CA ARG A 74 -46.25 21.10 -31.74
C ARG A 74 -47.27 20.94 -32.87
N GLY A 75 -46.83 21.32 -34.08
CA GLY A 75 -47.62 21.39 -35.30
C GLY A 75 -48.31 20.10 -35.78
N ASP A 76 -47.91 18.93 -35.25
CA ASP A 76 -48.42 17.63 -35.70
C ASP A 76 -49.72 17.18 -35.01
N GLU A 77 -50.10 17.77 -33.87
CA GLU A 77 -51.20 17.25 -33.03
C GLU A 77 -52.53 18.01 -33.19
N LEU A 78 -52.52 19.25 -33.68
CA LEU A 78 -53.72 20.06 -33.94
C LEU A 78 -53.66 20.80 -35.30
N PRO A 79 -54.80 21.02 -35.97
CA PRO A 79 -54.91 21.95 -37.10
C PRO A 79 -54.45 23.37 -36.75
N GLU A 80 -53.87 24.09 -37.71
CA GLU A 80 -53.35 25.46 -37.54
C GLU A 80 -54.39 26.42 -36.92
N GLU A 81 -55.66 26.36 -37.36
CA GLU A 81 -56.75 27.19 -36.82
C GLU A 81 -57.00 26.99 -35.31
N LEU A 82 -56.74 25.79 -34.79
CA LEU A 82 -56.88 25.49 -33.35
C LEU A 82 -55.61 25.85 -32.57
N GLN A 83 -54.45 25.90 -33.22
CA GLN A 83 -53.20 26.34 -32.58
C GLN A 83 -53.24 27.83 -32.27
N ASP A 84 -53.74 28.64 -33.21
CA ASP A 84 -53.92 30.09 -33.01
C ASP A 84 -54.90 30.37 -31.86
N LEU A 85 -56.00 29.61 -31.82
CA LEU A 85 -57.00 29.69 -30.75
C LEU A 85 -56.42 29.30 -29.37
N VAL A 86 -55.61 28.24 -29.32
CA VAL A 86 -54.86 27.83 -28.13
C VAL A 86 -53.83 28.87 -27.72
N GLY A 87 -53.18 29.53 -28.69
CA GLY A 87 -52.22 30.60 -28.45
C GLY A 87 -52.83 31.83 -27.80
N ILE A 88 -53.96 32.28 -28.34
CA ILE A 88 -54.73 33.42 -27.80
C ILE A 88 -55.23 33.12 -26.38
N THR A 89 -55.76 31.92 -26.14
CA THR A 89 -56.24 31.53 -24.81
C THR A 89 -55.11 31.32 -23.80
N ALA A 90 -53.96 30.78 -24.21
CA ALA A 90 -52.77 30.67 -23.36
C ALA A 90 -52.25 32.06 -22.97
N ALA A 91 -52.15 33.00 -23.91
CA ALA A 91 -51.75 34.39 -23.65
C ALA A 91 -52.75 35.11 -22.73
N SER A 92 -54.06 34.87 -22.92
CA SER A 92 -55.09 35.40 -22.03
C SER A 92 -54.97 34.86 -20.60
N LEU A 93 -54.60 33.59 -20.45
CA LEU A 93 -54.43 32.93 -19.15
C LEU A 93 -53.12 33.35 -18.46
N ALA A 94 -52.07 33.66 -19.24
CA ALA A 94 -50.81 34.20 -18.75
C ALA A 94 -50.94 35.65 -18.24
N GLY A 95 -52.00 36.36 -18.64
CA GLY A 95 -52.20 37.77 -18.34
C GLY A 95 -51.45 38.71 -19.30
N ASP A 96 -51.00 38.20 -20.44
CA ASP A 96 -50.30 38.97 -21.48
C ASP A 96 -51.27 39.86 -22.29
N ILE A 97 -52.58 39.68 -22.09
CA ILE A 97 -53.65 40.42 -22.73
C ILE A 97 -54.23 41.40 -21.71
N GLY A 98 -54.26 42.69 -22.07
CA GLY A 98 -54.83 43.74 -21.23
C GLY A 98 -56.33 43.57 -21.01
N ASP A 99 -56.85 44.09 -19.89
CA ASP A 99 -58.28 43.98 -19.56
C ASP A 99 -59.20 44.62 -20.63
N GLU A 100 -58.70 45.58 -21.42
CA GLU A 100 -59.46 46.22 -22.50
C GLU A 100 -59.64 45.36 -23.75
N ASP A 101 -58.72 44.40 -23.98
CA ASP A 101 -58.75 43.52 -25.16
C ASP A 101 -59.53 42.22 -24.89
N LYS A 102 -60.01 42.00 -23.65
CA LYS A 102 -60.77 40.82 -23.26
C LYS A 102 -62.11 40.71 -23.97
N ASP A 103 -62.77 41.86 -24.21
CA ASP A 103 -64.05 41.91 -24.91
C ASP A 103 -63.90 41.54 -26.40
N ILE A 104 -62.74 41.82 -26.99
CA ILE A 104 -62.43 41.51 -28.39
C ILE A 104 -62.24 39.99 -28.56
N ILE A 105 -61.62 39.34 -27.57
CA ILE A 105 -61.23 37.93 -27.60
C ILE A 105 -62.32 37.00 -27.05
N ALA A 106 -63.43 37.57 -26.55
CA ALA A 106 -64.54 36.82 -25.97
C ALA A 106 -65.12 35.79 -26.95
N SER A 107 -65.19 36.12 -28.25
CA SER A 107 -65.73 35.23 -29.28
C SER A 107 -64.83 34.02 -29.55
N GLU A 108 -63.52 34.22 -29.48
CA GLU A 108 -62.48 33.22 -29.60
C GLU A 108 -62.45 32.31 -28.37
N LEU A 109 -62.68 32.85 -27.18
CA LEU A 109 -62.82 32.08 -25.94
C LEU A 109 -64.06 31.18 -25.95
N GLU A 110 -65.19 31.64 -26.50
CA GLU A 110 -66.39 30.82 -26.69
C GLU A 110 -66.13 29.69 -27.69
N ARG A 111 -65.48 29.99 -28.82
CA ARG A 111 -65.10 28.99 -29.82
C ARG A 111 -64.09 27.98 -29.26
N PHE A 112 -63.18 28.40 -28.38
CA PHE A 112 -62.27 27.50 -27.67
C PHE A 112 -63.05 26.51 -26.79
N HIS A 113 -64.13 26.95 -26.15
CA HIS A 113 -64.95 26.09 -25.30
C HIS A 113 -65.53 24.90 -26.08
N GLU A 114 -65.93 25.10 -27.33
CA GLU A 114 -66.44 24.04 -28.22
C GLU A 114 -65.39 22.96 -28.55
N TYR A 115 -64.11 23.35 -28.65
CA TYR A 115 -63.01 22.44 -28.96
C TYR A 115 -62.24 21.94 -27.73
N THR A 116 -62.64 22.34 -26.52
CA THR A 116 -62.08 21.88 -25.24
C THR A 116 -61.82 20.37 -25.17
N PRO A 117 -62.74 19.45 -25.55
CA PRO A 117 -62.49 18.01 -25.38
C PRO A 117 -61.31 17.51 -26.22
N ARG A 118 -61.14 18.05 -27.44
CA ARG A 118 -60.04 17.68 -28.33
C ARG A 118 -58.70 18.22 -27.85
N ILE A 119 -58.70 19.44 -27.31
CA ILE A 119 -57.51 20.06 -26.71
C ILE A 119 -57.13 19.32 -25.43
N ALA A 120 -58.11 18.96 -24.59
CA ALA A 120 -57.89 18.17 -23.38
C ALA A 120 -57.31 16.79 -23.69
N GLU A 121 -57.76 16.12 -24.75
CA GLU A 121 -57.20 14.85 -25.20
C GLU A 121 -55.72 14.99 -25.64
N ALA A 122 -55.39 16.07 -26.38
CA ALA A 122 -54.01 16.35 -26.79
C ALA A 122 -53.09 16.64 -25.59
N ILE A 123 -53.53 17.47 -24.63
CA ILE A 123 -52.79 17.73 -23.39
C ILE A 123 -52.60 16.42 -22.61
N SER A 124 -53.66 15.64 -22.43
CA SER A 124 -53.61 14.37 -21.71
C SER A 124 -52.60 13.41 -22.34
N LYS A 125 -52.64 13.23 -23.66
CA LYS A 125 -51.67 12.43 -24.42
C LYS A 125 -50.24 12.91 -24.21
N ASN A 126 -50.01 14.22 -24.21
CA ASN A 126 -48.69 14.77 -23.97
C ASN A 126 -48.22 14.54 -22.53
N THR A 127 -49.06 14.80 -21.54
CA THR A 127 -48.72 14.52 -20.14
C THR A 127 -48.44 13.04 -19.89
N GLN A 128 -49.13 12.14 -20.58
CA GLN A 128 -48.85 10.71 -20.54
C GLN A 128 -47.49 10.38 -21.16
N LYS A 129 -47.13 10.98 -22.30
CA LYS A 129 -45.80 10.84 -22.91
C LYS A 129 -44.71 11.31 -21.95
N ASP A 130 -44.87 12.49 -21.36
CA ASP A 130 -43.91 13.04 -20.40
C ASP A 130 -43.78 12.15 -19.17
N ALA A 131 -44.89 11.64 -18.63
CA ALA A 131 -44.89 10.72 -17.50
C ALA A 131 -44.18 9.39 -17.82
N THR A 132 -44.39 8.82 -19.01
CA THR A 132 -43.68 7.60 -19.44
C THR A 132 -42.20 7.87 -19.67
N ALA A 133 -41.82 9.03 -20.19
CA ALA A 133 -40.42 9.44 -20.32
C ALA A 133 -39.77 9.58 -18.94
N LEU A 134 -40.43 10.20 -17.97
CA LEU A 134 -39.96 10.29 -16.58
C LEU A 134 -39.81 8.91 -15.93
N ALA A 135 -40.76 7.99 -16.14
CA ALA A 135 -40.65 6.62 -15.67
C ALA A 135 -39.44 5.91 -16.28
N SER A 136 -39.19 6.09 -17.58
CA SER A 136 -38.01 5.53 -18.25
C SER A 136 -36.69 6.10 -17.73
N LEU A 137 -36.69 7.37 -17.31
CA LEU A 137 -35.50 8.06 -16.80
C LEU A 137 -35.13 7.61 -15.38
N LEU A 138 -36.14 7.30 -14.55
CA LEU A 138 -35.92 6.73 -13.21
C LEU A 138 -35.32 5.33 -13.27
N SER A 139 -35.70 4.53 -14.25
CA SER A 139 -35.16 3.18 -14.42
C SER A 139 -35.24 2.73 -15.89
N PRO A 140 -34.13 2.76 -16.64
CA PRO A 140 -34.17 2.43 -18.07
C PRO A 140 -34.48 0.95 -18.36
N ASN A 141 -34.21 0.06 -17.40
CA ASN A 141 -34.40 -1.39 -17.57
C ASN A 141 -35.73 -1.91 -17.01
N ASN A 142 -36.38 -1.17 -16.12
CA ASN A 142 -37.65 -1.56 -15.51
C ASN A 142 -38.43 -0.30 -15.12
N ALA A 143 -39.02 0.34 -16.13
CA ALA A 143 -39.78 1.57 -15.94
C ALA A 143 -41.01 1.28 -15.05
N PRO A 144 -41.19 2.02 -13.94
CA PRO A 144 -42.38 1.87 -13.12
C PRO A 144 -43.65 2.30 -13.89
N CYS A 145 -44.80 1.73 -13.51
CA CYS A 145 -46.09 2.23 -13.98
C CYS A 145 -46.28 3.68 -13.57
N VAL A 146 -47.01 4.46 -14.38
CA VAL A 146 -47.25 5.90 -14.12
C VAL A 146 -47.98 6.12 -12.78
N GLU A 147 -48.82 5.17 -12.37
CA GLU A 147 -49.54 5.20 -11.09
C GLU A 147 -48.60 5.10 -9.88
N ASP A 148 -47.52 4.31 -9.99
CA ASP A 148 -46.52 4.09 -8.94
C ASP A 148 -45.39 5.15 -8.96
N LEU A 149 -45.44 6.08 -9.92
CA LEU A 149 -44.38 7.07 -10.14
C LEU A 149 -44.21 8.01 -8.94
N ALA A 150 -45.32 8.44 -8.33
CA ALA A 150 -45.28 9.32 -7.16
C ALA A 150 -44.59 8.64 -5.97
N ASP A 151 -44.98 7.39 -5.67
CA ASP A 151 -44.42 6.62 -4.56
C ASP A 151 -42.93 6.31 -4.77
N THR A 152 -42.53 5.99 -6.00
CA THR A 152 -41.13 5.74 -6.34
C THR A 152 -40.29 7.01 -6.23
N ILE A 153 -40.78 8.15 -6.71
CA ILE A 153 -40.09 9.45 -6.53
C ILE A 153 -39.93 9.78 -5.06
N GLN A 154 -40.98 9.60 -4.25
CA GLN A 154 -40.91 9.85 -2.81
C GLN A 154 -39.86 8.96 -2.14
N LYS A 155 -39.83 7.65 -2.45
CA LYS A 155 -38.81 6.72 -1.94
C LYS A 155 -37.39 7.14 -2.32
N VAL A 156 -37.18 7.63 -3.56
CA VAL A 156 -35.87 8.14 -4.00
C VAL A 156 -35.49 9.40 -3.23
N GLN A 157 -36.43 10.32 -3.02
CA GLN A 157 -36.19 11.54 -2.23
C GLN A 157 -35.83 11.21 -0.78
N GLU A 158 -36.54 10.28 -0.14
CA GLU A 158 -36.25 9.80 1.21
C GLU A 158 -34.87 9.11 1.28
N THR A 159 -34.55 8.27 0.29
CA THR A 159 -33.24 7.61 0.18
C THR A 159 -32.12 8.64 0.00
N LEU A 160 -32.36 9.70 -0.80
CA LEU A 160 -31.40 10.77 -1.00
C LEU A 160 -31.21 11.58 0.30
N ALA A 161 -32.29 11.95 0.98
CA ALA A 161 -32.22 12.66 2.26
C ALA A 161 -31.48 11.84 3.35
N THR A 162 -31.76 10.54 3.44
CA THR A 162 -31.06 9.66 4.39
C THR A 162 -29.60 9.46 4.01
N SER A 163 -29.28 9.29 2.72
CA SER A 163 -27.89 9.16 2.27
C SER A 163 -27.05 10.41 2.51
N THR A 164 -27.64 11.60 2.30
CA THR A 164 -26.97 12.88 2.54
C THR A 164 -26.78 13.13 4.04
N SER A 165 -27.76 12.81 4.88
CA SER A 165 -27.61 12.84 6.34
C SER A 165 -26.48 11.91 6.80
N ARG A 166 -26.48 10.65 6.36
CA ARG A 166 -25.45 9.67 6.71
C ARG A 166 -24.06 10.11 6.26
N LEU A 167 -23.95 10.70 5.08
CA LEU A 167 -22.69 11.23 4.58
C LEU A 167 -22.19 12.39 5.46
N SER A 168 -23.09 13.26 5.94
CA SER A 168 -22.73 14.32 6.87
C SER A 168 -22.25 13.77 8.23
N GLU A 169 -22.91 12.73 8.77
CA GLU A 169 -22.52 12.05 10.00
C GLU A 169 -21.14 11.39 9.86
N LEU A 170 -20.89 10.68 8.75
CA LEU A 170 -19.60 10.06 8.47
C LEU A 170 -18.48 11.09 8.35
N ARG A 171 -18.74 12.25 7.72
CA ARG A 171 -17.76 13.34 7.66
C ARG A 171 -17.41 13.88 9.05
N ILE A 172 -18.40 14.01 9.93
CA ILE A 172 -18.17 14.45 11.31
C ILE A 172 -17.35 13.39 12.07
N SER A 173 -17.73 12.11 11.97
CA SER A 173 -16.98 11.01 12.60
C SER A 173 -15.53 10.96 12.10
N LEU A 174 -15.30 11.07 10.79
CA LEU A 174 -13.95 11.11 10.23
C LEU A 174 -13.16 12.31 10.76
N ALA A 175 -13.77 13.49 10.84
CA ALA A 175 -13.13 14.68 11.39
C ALA A 175 -12.75 14.53 12.88
N GLN A 176 -13.47 13.68 13.63
CA GLN A 176 -13.16 13.36 15.03
C GLN A 176 -12.02 12.35 15.17
N GLU A 177 -11.85 11.42 14.23
CA GLU A 177 -10.80 10.39 14.26
C GLU A 177 -9.43 10.91 13.76
N ILE A 178 -9.43 11.85 12.81
CA ILE A 178 -8.21 12.46 12.24
C ILE A 178 -7.25 13.01 13.33
N PRO A 179 -7.71 13.74 14.37
CA PRO A 179 -6.86 14.18 15.47
C PRO A 179 -6.16 13.04 16.21
N ALA A 180 -6.87 11.94 16.48
CA ALA A 180 -6.28 10.77 17.16
C ALA A 180 -5.19 10.13 16.29
N LEU A 181 -5.41 10.04 14.98
CA LEU A 181 -4.40 9.57 14.04
C LEU A 181 -3.17 10.49 14.02
N HIS A 182 -3.36 11.82 13.99
CA HIS A 182 -2.26 12.77 14.03
C HIS A 182 -1.46 12.69 15.34
N GLU A 183 -2.13 12.45 16.46
CA GLU A 183 -1.48 12.25 17.75
C GLU A 183 -0.61 11.00 17.74
N LEU A 184 -1.13 9.88 17.22
CA LEU A 184 -0.35 8.66 17.05
C LEU A 184 0.86 8.87 16.11
N TYR A 185 0.68 9.58 15.00
CA TYR A 185 1.81 9.92 14.12
C TYR A 185 2.86 10.77 14.82
N ARG A 186 2.43 11.73 15.64
CA ARG A 186 3.34 12.56 16.46
C ARG A 186 4.14 11.70 17.42
N GLU A 187 3.49 10.79 18.14
CA GLU A 187 4.17 9.85 19.06
C GLU A 187 5.16 8.94 18.32
N ILE A 188 4.80 8.42 17.15
CA ILE A 188 5.70 7.59 16.33
C ILE A 188 6.93 8.38 15.88
N ILE A 189 6.75 9.60 15.40
CA ILE A 189 7.86 10.44 14.95
C ILE A 189 8.76 10.81 16.14
N GLU A 190 8.19 11.20 17.28
CA GLU A 190 8.94 11.55 18.48
C GLU A 190 9.76 10.37 19.01
N THR A 191 9.15 9.19 19.10
CA THR A 191 9.84 7.97 19.52
C THR A 191 10.94 7.56 18.54
N SER A 192 10.70 7.69 17.23
CA SER A 192 11.71 7.43 16.19
C SER A 192 12.90 8.38 16.30
N ILE A 193 12.65 9.69 16.44
CA ILE A 193 13.70 10.69 16.65
C ILE A 193 14.50 10.37 17.91
N ARG A 194 13.82 10.08 19.02
CA ARG A 194 14.49 9.73 20.29
C ARG A 194 15.38 8.50 20.15
N ILE A 195 14.94 7.47 19.43
CA ILE A 195 15.76 6.28 19.18
C ILE A 195 16.97 6.62 18.33
N LEU A 196 16.83 7.41 17.26
CA LEU A 196 17.94 7.83 16.41
C LEU A 196 18.96 8.67 17.19
N GLU A 197 18.48 9.62 18.01
CA GLU A 197 19.31 10.43 18.88
C GLU A 197 20.06 9.57 19.89
N GLN A 198 19.44 8.55 20.48
CA GLN A 198 20.09 7.67 21.46
C GLN A 198 21.10 6.71 20.82
N THR A 199 20.77 6.16 19.65
CA THR A 199 21.53 5.05 19.03
C THR A 199 22.64 5.51 18.11
N ILE A 200 22.47 6.60 17.37
CA ILE A 200 23.47 7.07 16.39
C ILE A 200 24.26 8.25 16.97
N HIS A 201 23.57 9.20 17.59
CA HIS A 201 24.18 10.47 18.05
C HIS A 201 24.35 10.54 19.57
N GLY A 202 23.96 9.47 20.27
CA GLY A 202 23.72 9.50 21.71
C GLY A 202 24.94 9.21 22.57
N SER A 203 24.73 9.27 23.88
CA SER A 203 25.71 8.84 24.87
C SER A 203 26.05 7.35 24.73
N VAL A 204 25.12 6.52 24.27
CA VAL A 204 25.33 5.07 24.06
C VAL A 204 26.33 4.82 22.93
N ALA A 205 26.12 5.43 21.75
CA ALA A 205 27.05 5.34 20.63
C ALA A 205 28.45 5.83 21.00
N ARG A 206 28.51 7.00 21.66
CA ARG A 206 29.78 7.58 22.14
C ARG A 206 30.46 6.72 23.20
N GLY A 207 29.69 6.11 24.12
CA GLY A 207 30.20 5.21 25.15
C GLY A 207 30.76 3.91 24.58
N ILE A 208 30.07 3.31 23.59
CA ILE A 208 30.56 2.13 22.88
C ILE A 208 31.85 2.45 22.13
N LYS A 209 31.91 3.59 21.42
CA LYS A 209 33.11 4.03 20.73
C LYS A 209 34.28 4.26 21.70
N ALA A 210 34.06 5.00 22.78
CA ALA A 210 35.10 5.25 23.79
C ALA A 210 35.60 3.94 24.44
N LYS A 211 34.70 2.97 24.67
CA LYS A 211 35.08 1.65 25.18
C LYS A 211 35.90 0.85 24.15
N ALA A 212 35.55 0.90 22.87
CA ALA A 212 36.31 0.27 21.81
C ALA A 212 37.71 0.90 21.67
N ASP A 213 37.80 2.23 21.68
CA ASP A 213 39.06 2.97 21.63
C ASP A 213 39.94 2.63 22.85
N TYR A 214 39.36 2.57 24.06
CA TYR A 214 40.06 2.15 25.27
C TYR A 214 40.62 0.73 25.14
N LEU A 215 39.80 -0.24 24.70
CA LEU A 215 40.25 -1.62 24.52
C LEU A 215 41.33 -1.74 23.44
N ALA A 216 41.28 -0.93 22.38
CA ALA A 216 42.32 -0.88 21.36
C ALA A 216 43.65 -0.37 21.94
N VAL A 217 43.63 0.71 22.73
CA VAL A 217 44.82 1.23 23.43
C VAL A 217 45.39 0.20 24.41
N VAL A 218 44.53 -0.50 25.15
CA VAL A 218 44.96 -1.57 26.05
C VAL A 218 45.61 -2.72 25.28
N ALA A 219 45.04 -3.13 24.15
CA ALA A 219 45.60 -4.17 23.30
C ALA A 219 46.96 -3.77 22.72
N GLU A 220 47.10 -2.53 22.25
CA GLU A 220 48.38 -1.98 21.77
C GLU A 220 49.43 -1.93 22.90
N GLY A 221 49.03 -1.48 24.09
CA GLY A 221 49.88 -1.47 25.28
C GLY A 221 50.35 -2.88 25.67
N MET A 222 49.46 -3.86 25.64
CA MET A 222 49.80 -5.27 25.90
C MET A 222 50.73 -5.82 24.83
N SER A 223 50.51 -5.50 23.55
CA SER A 223 51.39 -5.92 22.45
C SER A 223 52.80 -5.35 22.62
N LYS A 224 52.92 -4.05 22.94
CA LYS A 224 54.21 -3.41 23.25
C LYS A 224 54.89 -4.05 24.47
N LYS A 225 54.14 -4.33 25.54
CA LYS A 225 54.66 -5.01 26.72
C LYS A 225 55.17 -6.42 26.40
N LEU A 226 54.43 -7.17 25.59
CA LEU A 226 54.85 -8.49 25.11
C LEU A 226 56.13 -8.39 24.27
N GLY A 227 56.23 -7.39 23.39
CA GLY A 227 57.45 -7.11 22.62
C GLY A 227 58.67 -6.83 23.51
N LEU A 228 58.51 -6.03 24.57
CA LEU A 228 59.57 -5.77 25.55
C LEU A 228 59.97 -7.04 26.30
N GLN A 229 59.00 -7.82 26.78
CA GLN A 229 59.28 -9.09 27.48
C GLN A 229 59.96 -10.10 26.57
N HIS A 230 59.54 -10.19 25.32
CA HIS A 230 60.20 -11.01 24.31
C HIS A 230 61.65 -10.56 24.10
N GLY A 231 61.89 -9.26 23.93
CA GLY A 231 63.25 -8.70 23.82
C GLY A 231 64.12 -9.01 25.04
N GLN A 232 63.58 -8.88 26.26
CA GLN A 232 64.28 -9.24 27.50
C GLN A 232 64.62 -10.73 27.56
N LEU A 233 63.68 -11.61 27.21
CA LEU A 233 63.91 -13.05 27.17
C LEU A 233 64.96 -13.43 26.12
N MET A 234 64.90 -12.80 24.93
CA MET A 234 65.91 -13.01 23.89
C MET A 234 67.30 -12.57 24.37
N GLN A 235 67.41 -11.45 25.09
CA GLN A 235 68.68 -11.03 25.68
C GLN A 235 69.21 -12.03 26.74
N GLN A 236 68.32 -12.65 27.52
CA GLN A 236 68.70 -13.64 28.53
C GLN A 236 69.10 -15.00 27.93
N ILE A 237 68.45 -15.43 26.84
CA ILE A 237 68.72 -16.72 26.19
C ILE A 237 69.90 -16.61 25.21
N TYR A 238 70.01 -15.51 24.47
CA TYR A 238 71.07 -15.26 23.49
C TYR A 238 72.23 -14.46 24.09
N THR A 239 72.78 -14.94 25.20
CA THR A 239 74.03 -14.44 25.78
C THR A 239 75.17 -14.63 24.77
N PRO A 240 76.15 -13.70 24.68
CA PRO A 240 77.28 -13.82 23.74
C PRO A 240 78.03 -15.14 23.87
N GLU A 241 78.11 -15.70 25.08
CA GLU A 241 78.70 -17.02 25.34
C GLU A 241 77.92 -18.15 24.65
N ILE A 242 76.59 -18.16 24.77
CA ILE A 242 75.73 -19.18 24.11
C ILE A 242 75.79 -19.01 22.60
N GLN A 243 75.78 -17.77 22.10
CA GLN A 243 75.96 -17.52 20.67
C GLN A 243 77.32 -18.02 20.17
N GLN A 244 78.39 -17.87 20.96
CA GLN A 244 79.72 -18.35 20.61
C GLN A 244 79.78 -19.89 20.64
N ILE A 245 79.16 -20.54 21.64
CA ILE A 245 79.03 -22.00 21.68
C ILE A 245 78.26 -22.52 20.47
N LEU A 246 77.15 -21.88 20.10
CA LEU A 246 76.36 -22.25 18.93
C LEU A 246 77.15 -22.07 17.62
N ARG A 247 77.93 -20.99 17.49
CA ARG A 247 78.83 -20.79 16.34
C ARG A 247 79.91 -21.86 16.26
N ASN A 248 80.58 -22.15 17.37
CA ASN A 248 81.59 -23.20 17.42
C ASN A 248 80.97 -24.56 17.05
N LYS A 249 79.76 -24.85 17.55
CA LYS A 249 79.06 -26.09 17.20
C LYS A 249 78.66 -26.14 15.72
N GLN A 250 78.31 -25.00 15.13
CA GLN A 250 78.06 -24.90 13.69
C GLN A 250 79.34 -25.15 12.89
N GLU A 251 80.46 -24.55 13.27
CA GLU A 251 81.77 -24.78 12.64
C GLU A 251 82.21 -26.25 12.76
N ASP A 252 81.99 -26.88 13.92
CA ASP A 252 82.24 -28.31 14.12
C ASP A 252 81.37 -29.18 13.21
N LEU A 253 80.07 -28.87 13.09
CA LEU A 253 79.16 -29.60 12.20
C LEU A 253 79.53 -29.42 10.73
N ASP A 254 79.99 -28.23 10.33
CA ASP A 254 80.47 -27.98 8.98
C ASP A 254 81.78 -28.73 8.69
N ALA A 255 82.69 -28.80 9.68
CA ALA A 255 83.90 -29.60 9.59
C ALA A 255 83.61 -31.11 9.52
N GLU A 256 82.67 -31.61 10.34
CA GLU A 256 82.18 -32.99 10.28
C GLU A 256 81.53 -33.30 8.93
N SER A 257 80.69 -32.39 8.41
CA SER A 257 80.05 -32.50 7.09
C SER A 257 81.08 -32.55 5.96
N LEU A 258 82.10 -31.69 6.01
CA LEU A 258 83.22 -31.71 5.06
C LEU A 258 84.03 -33.01 5.16
N SER A 259 84.29 -33.50 6.38
CA SER A 259 84.97 -34.78 6.61
C SER A 259 84.17 -35.96 6.08
N LEU A 260 82.86 -36.00 6.33
CA LEU A 260 81.94 -36.99 5.78
C LEU A 260 81.93 -36.94 4.25
N LYS A 261 81.84 -35.74 3.65
CA LYS A 261 81.92 -35.57 2.20
C LYS A 261 83.25 -36.06 1.63
N ARG A 262 84.37 -35.83 2.32
CA ARG A 262 85.69 -36.37 1.92
C ARG A 262 85.73 -37.89 2.02
N LYS A 263 85.24 -38.47 3.12
CA LYS A 263 85.14 -39.93 3.28
C LYS A 263 84.26 -40.57 2.21
N VAL A 264 83.14 -39.95 1.86
CA VAL A 264 82.28 -40.41 0.76
C VAL A 264 83.07 -40.43 -0.55
N ARG A 265 83.79 -39.34 -0.88
CA ARG A 265 84.64 -39.29 -2.08
C ARG A 265 85.74 -40.35 -2.06
N GLU A 266 86.44 -40.54 -0.96
CA GLU A 266 87.46 -41.59 -0.83
C GLU A 266 86.88 -43.00 -1.00
N MET A 267 85.68 -43.26 -0.45
CA MET A 267 84.99 -44.54 -0.62
C MET A 267 84.50 -44.72 -2.06
N ASP A 268 84.04 -43.65 -2.73
CA ASP A 268 83.69 -43.66 -4.14
C ASP A 268 84.91 -43.91 -5.02
N GLU A 269 86.07 -43.34 -4.70
CA GLU A 269 87.34 -43.61 -5.37
C GLU A 269 87.80 -45.05 -5.15
N LYS A 270 87.69 -45.59 -3.93
CA LYS A 270 87.94 -47.02 -3.66
C LYS A 270 86.98 -47.91 -4.43
N LEU A 271 85.69 -47.60 -4.47
CA LEU A 271 84.70 -48.32 -5.26
C LEU A 271 85.01 -48.22 -6.76
N ALA A 272 85.48 -47.08 -7.24
CA ALA A 272 85.93 -46.92 -8.61
C ALA A 272 87.17 -47.78 -8.89
N ALA A 273 88.16 -47.80 -8.00
CA ALA A 273 89.33 -48.68 -8.09
C ALA A 273 88.93 -50.16 -8.09
N TYR A 274 88.03 -50.60 -7.21
CA TYR A 274 87.46 -51.95 -7.23
C TYR A 274 86.73 -52.27 -8.55
N ARG A 275 86.04 -51.28 -9.14
CA ARG A 275 85.41 -51.43 -10.47
C ARG A 275 86.43 -51.44 -11.62
N GLN A 276 87.61 -50.85 -11.42
CA GLN A 276 88.66 -50.69 -12.44
C GLN A 276 89.72 -51.78 -12.37
N GLU A 277 89.90 -52.45 -11.22
CA GLU A 277 90.61 -53.71 -11.12
C GLU A 277 89.96 -54.71 -12.07
N ARG A 278 90.66 -54.97 -13.18
CA ARG A 278 90.30 -55.93 -14.23
C ARG A 278 89.97 -57.33 -13.69
N GLY A 279 90.34 -57.63 -12.44
CA GLY A 279 90.02 -58.86 -11.73
C GLY A 279 88.53 -59.20 -11.76
N MET A 280 87.59 -58.26 -11.58
CA MET A 280 86.15 -58.62 -11.63
C MET A 280 85.65 -58.88 -13.06
N LYS A 281 86.06 -58.11 -14.06
CA LYS A 281 85.64 -58.37 -15.45
C LYS A 281 86.29 -59.62 -16.02
N GLN A 282 87.53 -59.93 -15.64
CA GLN A 282 88.20 -61.17 -16.00
C GLN A 282 87.61 -62.36 -15.23
N MET A 283 87.37 -62.28 -13.92
CA MET A 283 86.72 -63.37 -13.18
C MET A 283 85.28 -63.63 -13.63
N VAL A 284 84.50 -62.60 -13.97
CA VAL A 284 83.16 -62.79 -14.56
C VAL A 284 83.24 -63.40 -15.96
N GLY A 285 84.26 -63.04 -16.75
CA GLY A 285 84.54 -63.64 -18.06
C GLY A 285 84.96 -65.12 -17.97
N GLU A 286 85.95 -65.43 -17.13
CA GLU A 286 86.44 -66.79 -16.86
C GLU A 286 85.32 -67.68 -16.31
N TYR A 287 84.48 -67.16 -15.41
CA TYR A 287 83.33 -67.90 -14.89
C TYR A 287 82.28 -68.17 -15.97
N ALA A 288 82.04 -67.21 -16.88
CA ALA A 288 81.12 -67.39 -18.01
C ALA A 288 81.66 -68.36 -19.08
N GLU A 289 82.98 -68.40 -19.30
CA GLU A 289 83.62 -69.39 -20.18
C GLU A 289 83.55 -70.79 -19.58
N LEU A 290 83.88 -70.95 -18.29
CA LEU A 290 83.73 -72.21 -17.56
C LEU A 290 82.29 -72.74 -17.65
N LEU A 291 81.28 -71.88 -17.48
CA LEU A 291 79.88 -72.28 -17.59
C LEU A 291 79.52 -72.81 -18.99
N ARG A 292 80.04 -72.17 -20.04
CA ARG A 292 79.80 -72.61 -21.43
C ARG A 292 80.53 -73.91 -21.75
N GLU A 293 81.74 -74.10 -21.23
CA GLU A 293 82.45 -75.37 -21.37
C GLU A 293 81.70 -76.49 -20.65
N THR A 294 81.21 -76.26 -19.43
CA THR A 294 80.39 -77.27 -18.72
C THR A 294 79.13 -77.62 -19.48
N GLU A 295 78.39 -76.64 -20.01
CA GLU A 295 77.19 -76.92 -20.84
C GLU A 295 77.54 -77.63 -22.15
N ARG A 296 78.72 -77.38 -22.73
CA ARG A 296 79.16 -78.03 -23.97
C ARG A 296 79.57 -79.48 -23.71
N VAL A 297 80.28 -79.73 -22.62
CA VAL A 297 80.65 -81.07 -22.15
C VAL A 297 79.40 -81.87 -21.80
N GLU A 298 78.41 -81.27 -21.10
CA GLU A 298 77.12 -81.92 -20.87
C GLU A 298 76.42 -82.28 -22.18
N ARG A 299 76.37 -81.35 -23.16
CA ARG A 299 75.79 -81.62 -24.49
C ARG A 299 76.56 -82.67 -25.31
N GLU A 300 77.87 -82.80 -25.13
CA GLU A 300 78.68 -83.86 -25.76
C GLU A 300 78.50 -85.22 -25.07
N ILE A 301 78.39 -85.25 -23.74
CA ILE A 301 78.06 -86.45 -22.97
C ILE A 301 76.67 -86.96 -23.37
N ASP A 302 75.66 -86.09 -23.43
CA ASP A 302 74.31 -86.46 -23.85
C ASP A 302 74.28 -87.03 -25.29
N ARG A 303 75.11 -86.48 -26.19
CA ARG A 303 75.26 -86.99 -27.58
C ARG A 303 75.94 -88.36 -27.63
N LEU A 304 76.91 -88.63 -26.76
CA LEU A 304 77.61 -89.91 -26.70
C LEU A 304 76.77 -91.01 -26.02
N GLU A 305 75.92 -90.67 -25.05
CA GLU A 305 75.04 -91.65 -24.37
C GLU A 305 73.79 -92.03 -25.18
N THR A 306 73.32 -91.18 -26.09
CA THR A 306 72.13 -91.47 -26.93
C THR A 306 72.45 -91.95 -28.36
N GLY A 307 73.73 -91.92 -28.76
CA GLY A 307 74.20 -92.17 -30.12
C GLY A 307 74.97 -93.48 -30.37
N GLY A 308 74.81 -94.50 -29.51
CA GLY A 308 75.48 -95.79 -29.66
C GLY A 308 74.57 -96.98 -29.31
N LYS A 309 73.64 -97.30 -30.20
CA LYS A 309 73.17 -98.68 -30.43
C LYS A 309 73.86 -99.23 -31.67
#